data_AF-G5KGK9-F1
#
_entry.id   AF-G5KGK9-F1
#
_cell.length_a   1.000
_cell.length_b   1.000
_cell.length_c   1.000
_cell.angle_alpha   90.00
_cell.angle_beta   90.00
_cell.angle_gamma   90.00
#
_symmetry.space_group_name_H-M   'P 1'
#
loop_
_entity.id
_entity.type
_entity.pdbx_description
1 polymer ?
#
loop_
_entity_poly.entity_id
_entity_poly.type
_entity_poly.pdbx_seq_one_letter_code
_entity_poly.pdbx_strand_id
1 'polypeptide(L)'
;MSNLESSRQHRQLIQKLLVSVHYISLFKDEILLVEKTPSVLGESYSFQRVQNGLKEIIDIIDHLDKQRRLIESTYWYDEASFKLMNKTLEIVDNWIKGIDQLVRTCQDNLIFKSILGQNQTQAFGVLTDIFASLKIINLSLKEESVHPFLYEQIKQMKLEEKNLNQEFVDIDDQNEHL
;
A
#
# COMPACT_ATOMS: atom_id res chain seq x y z
N MET A 1 -20.66 10.53 -22.98
CA MET A 1 -20.57 10.11 -21.56
C MET A 1 -19.18 9.58 -21.16
N SER A 2 -18.34 9.15 -22.11
CA SER A 2 -16.98 8.62 -21.86
C SER A 2 -15.94 9.62 -21.32
N ASN A 3 -15.94 10.88 -21.76
CA ASN A 3 -14.92 11.86 -21.34
C ASN A 3 -15.05 12.32 -19.87
N LEU A 4 -16.27 12.30 -19.31
CA LEU A 4 -16.50 12.76 -17.93
C LEU A 4 -16.02 11.71 -16.90
N GLU A 5 -16.20 10.43 -17.23
CA GLU A 5 -15.76 9.31 -16.39
C GLU A 5 -14.22 9.19 -16.40
N SER A 6 -13.58 9.34 -17.57
CA SER A 6 -12.11 9.33 -17.69
C SER A 6 -11.46 10.46 -16.88
N SER A 7 -12.00 11.68 -16.98
CA SER A 7 -11.51 12.83 -16.21
C SER A 7 -11.69 12.67 -14.69
N ARG A 8 -12.77 11.98 -14.27
CA ARG A 8 -13.02 11.66 -12.86
C ARG A 8 -12.03 10.61 -12.34
N GLN A 9 -11.75 9.57 -13.12
CA GLN A 9 -10.77 8.54 -12.78
C GLN A 9 -9.36 9.12 -12.66
N HIS A 10 -8.92 9.96 -13.61
CA HIS A 10 -7.63 10.65 -13.53
C HIS A 10 -7.51 11.47 -12.24
N ARG A 11 -8.52 12.27 -11.91
CA ARG A 11 -8.54 13.06 -10.68
C ARG A 11 -8.49 12.20 -9.42
N GLN A 12 -9.21 11.08 -9.41
CA GLN A 12 -9.21 10.13 -8.30
C GLN A 12 -7.83 9.50 -8.10
N LEU A 13 -7.17 9.06 -9.18
CA LEU A 13 -5.81 8.53 -9.13
C LEU A 13 -4.83 9.55 -8.55
N ILE A 14 -4.86 10.79 -9.04
CA ILE A 14 -4.02 11.88 -8.51
C ILE A 14 -4.29 12.10 -7.02
N GLN A 15 -5.55 12.13 -6.59
CA GLN A 15 -5.92 12.27 -5.18
C GLN A 15 -5.36 11.13 -4.33
N LYS A 16 -5.50 9.87 -4.79
CA LYS A 16 -4.95 8.71 -4.08
C LYS A 16 -3.43 8.76 -3.97
N LEU A 17 -2.74 9.18 -5.03
CA LEU A 17 -1.28 9.38 -5.00
C LEU A 17 -0.90 10.42 -3.96
N LEU A 18 -1.54 11.59 -3.94
CA LEU A 18 -1.26 12.64 -2.97
C LEU A 18 -1.55 12.20 -1.52
N VAL A 19 -2.65 11.47 -1.30
CA VAL A 19 -2.99 10.92 0.01
C VAL A 19 -1.94 9.89 0.46
N SER A 20 -1.46 9.03 -0.45
CA SER A 20 -0.41 8.06 -0.13
C SER A 20 0.93 8.74 0.20
N VAL A 21 1.30 9.81 -0.53
CA VAL A 21 2.45 10.66 -0.22
C VAL A 21 2.35 11.25 1.19
N HIS A 22 1.16 11.72 1.55
CA HIS A 22 0.91 12.25 2.89
C HIS A 22 1.09 11.18 3.97
N TYR A 23 0.49 9.99 3.79
CA TYR A 23 0.65 8.89 4.76
C TYR A 23 2.10 8.42 4.90
N ILE A 24 2.89 8.38 3.82
CA ILE A 24 4.33 8.07 3.90
C ILE A 24 5.08 9.13 4.73
N SER A 25 4.74 10.40 4.57
CA SER A 25 5.37 11.47 5.35
C SER A 25 5.05 11.35 6.84
N LEU A 26 3.78 11.14 7.19
CA LEU A 26 3.37 10.91 8.58
C LEU A 26 4.00 9.64 9.17
N PHE A 27 4.07 8.58 8.38
CA PHE A 27 4.69 7.32 8.80
C PHE A 27 6.17 7.51 9.15
N LYS A 28 6.90 8.30 8.34
CA LYS A 28 8.29 8.66 8.61
C LYS A 28 8.44 9.37 9.95
N ASP A 29 7.62 10.38 10.20
CA ASP A 29 7.70 11.19 11.40
C ASP A 29 7.48 10.34 12.66
N GLU A 30 6.51 9.43 12.62
CA GLU A 30 6.25 8.49 13.71
C GLU A 30 7.38 7.47 13.91
N ILE A 31 7.94 6.91 12.84
CA ILE A 31 9.12 6.02 12.93
C ILE A 31 10.30 6.73 13.58
N LEU A 32 10.58 7.98 13.19
CA LEU A 32 11.65 8.78 13.76
C LEU A 32 11.39 9.13 15.23
N LEU A 33 10.12 9.30 15.63
CA LEU A 33 9.74 9.49 17.02
C LEU A 33 10.05 8.25 17.86
N VAL A 34 9.75 7.04 17.34
CA VAL A 34 10.11 5.78 18.01
C VAL A 34 11.62 5.63 18.13
N GLU A 35 12.36 5.95 17.07
CA GLU A 35 13.82 5.89 17.06
C GLU A 35 14.44 6.78 18.14
N LYS A 36 13.91 8.00 18.32
CA LYS A 36 14.36 8.96 19.33
C LYS A 36 13.92 8.60 20.75
N THR A 37 12.92 7.73 20.89
CA THR A 37 12.28 7.43 22.18
C THR A 37 12.17 5.92 22.44
N PRO A 38 13.28 5.17 22.42
CA PRO A 38 13.27 3.71 22.55
C PRO A 38 12.76 3.23 23.91
N SER A 39 12.79 4.07 24.94
CA SER A 39 12.28 3.77 26.28
C SER A 39 10.79 3.41 26.29
N VAL A 40 10.02 3.90 25.31
CA VAL A 40 8.59 3.60 25.16
C VAL A 40 8.35 2.13 24.80
N LEU A 41 9.34 1.46 24.18
CA LEU A 41 9.28 0.02 23.88
C LEU A 41 9.59 -0.87 25.10
N GLY A 42 10.07 -0.27 26.20
CA GLY A 42 10.48 -0.95 27.43
C GLY A 42 12.00 -1.07 27.60
N GLU A 43 12.43 -1.40 28.83
CA GLU A 43 13.84 -1.39 29.25
C GLU A 43 14.74 -2.38 28.48
N SER A 44 14.16 -3.35 27.77
CA SER A 44 14.88 -4.36 26.99
C SER A 44 15.33 -3.88 25.60
N TYR A 45 14.90 -2.69 25.17
CA TYR A 45 15.25 -2.09 23.88
C TYR A 45 16.27 -0.97 24.06
N SER A 46 17.54 -1.28 23.77
CA SER A 46 18.57 -0.24 23.68
C SER A 46 18.36 0.64 22.44
N PHE A 47 18.75 1.91 22.55
CA PHE A 47 18.70 2.88 21.44
C PHE A 47 19.32 2.32 20.14
N GLN A 48 20.53 1.75 20.24
CA GLN A 48 21.24 1.17 19.09
C GLN A 48 20.47 0.02 18.43
N ARG A 49 19.79 -0.82 19.23
CA ARG A 49 19.00 -1.93 18.71
C ARG A 49 17.78 -1.44 17.94
N VAL A 50 17.10 -0.41 18.45
CA VAL A 50 15.94 0.21 17.79
C VAL A 50 16.37 0.92 16.50
N GLN A 51 17.44 1.73 16.55
CA GLN A 51 17.98 2.38 15.36
C GLN A 51 18.34 1.38 14.27
N ASN A 52 19.13 0.35 14.60
CA ASN A 52 19.53 -0.65 13.62
C ASN A 52 18.33 -1.44 13.09
N GLY A 53 17.32 -1.68 13.94
CA GLY A 53 16.08 -2.33 13.53
C GLY A 53 15.26 -1.48 12.56
N LEU A 54 15.13 -0.17 12.79
CA LEU A 54 14.30 0.70 11.96
C LEU A 54 15.02 1.27 10.74
N LYS A 55 16.34 1.16 10.68
CA LYS A 55 17.17 1.73 9.60
C LYS A 55 16.70 1.35 8.20
N GLU A 56 16.43 0.06 7.97
CA GLU A 56 16.00 -0.42 6.65
C GLU A 56 14.66 0.19 6.23
N ILE A 57 13.74 0.39 7.18
CA ILE A 57 12.45 1.04 6.96
C ILE A 57 12.67 2.50 6.55
N ILE A 58 13.55 3.21 7.26
CA ILE A 58 13.89 4.61 6.96
C ILE A 58 14.55 4.74 5.59
N ASP A 59 15.48 3.85 5.24
CA ASP A 59 16.15 3.84 3.95
C ASP A 59 15.16 3.69 2.77
N ILE A 60 14.12 2.84 2.94
CA ILE A 60 13.04 2.68 1.95
C ILE A 60 12.19 3.94 1.85
N ILE A 61 11.84 4.57 2.99
CA ILE A 61 11.09 5.82 3.01
C ILE A 61 11.87 6.94 2.32
N ASP A 62 13.18 7.04 2.56
CA ASP A 62 14.05 8.02 1.90
C ASP A 62 14.16 7.78 0.38
N HIS A 63 14.06 6.53 -0.06
CA HIS A 63 13.94 6.22 -1.48
C HIS A 63 12.60 6.66 -2.06
N LEU A 64 11.49 6.40 -1.35
CA LEU A 64 10.16 6.88 -1.72
C LEU A 64 10.10 8.41 -1.78
N ASP A 65 10.74 9.14 -0.86
CA ASP A 65 10.80 10.60 -0.89
C ASP A 65 11.42 11.16 -2.19
N LYS A 66 12.31 10.41 -2.85
CA LYS A 66 12.83 10.78 -4.17
C LYS A 66 11.77 10.60 -5.25
N GLN A 67 11.02 9.50 -5.21
CA GLN A 67 9.93 9.22 -6.15
C GLN A 67 8.75 10.18 -5.97
N ARG A 68 8.47 10.59 -4.74
CA ARG A 68 7.46 11.61 -4.39
C ARG A 68 7.61 12.86 -5.24
N ARG A 69 8.83 13.33 -5.48
CA ARG A 69 9.10 14.53 -6.29
C ARG A 69 8.57 14.41 -7.73
N LEU A 70 8.59 13.20 -8.30
CA LEU A 70 8.04 12.94 -9.64
C LEU A 70 6.51 13.04 -9.63
N ILE A 71 5.85 12.49 -8.60
CA ILE A 71 4.41 12.63 -8.41
C ILE A 71 4.03 14.11 -8.23
N GLU A 72 4.74 14.83 -7.37
CA GLU A 72 4.53 16.26 -7.14
C GLU A 72 4.79 17.11 -8.39
N SER A 73 5.67 16.68 -9.29
CA SER A 73 5.91 17.39 -10.56
C SER A 73 4.85 17.14 -11.63
N THR A 74 4.08 16.06 -11.50
CA THR A 74 3.15 15.59 -12.55
C THR A 74 1.67 15.73 -12.18
N TYR A 75 1.32 16.03 -10.92
CA TYR A 75 -0.09 16.11 -10.52
C TYR A 75 -0.88 17.26 -11.16
N TRP A 76 -0.20 18.32 -11.58
CA TRP A 76 -0.82 19.46 -12.27
C TRP A 76 -1.15 19.16 -13.75
N TYR A 77 -0.69 18.03 -14.27
CA TYR A 77 -0.86 17.70 -15.68
C TYR A 77 -2.29 17.30 -16.00
N ASP A 78 -2.73 17.65 -17.21
CA ASP A 78 -3.91 17.05 -17.80
C ASP A 78 -3.71 15.54 -17.97
N GLU A 79 -4.81 14.83 -18.16
CA GLU A 79 -4.83 13.37 -18.21
C GLU A 79 -3.90 12.80 -19.30
N ALA A 80 -3.84 13.41 -20.49
CA ALA A 80 -3.04 12.89 -21.60
C ALA A 80 -1.54 13.06 -21.30
N SER A 81 -1.14 14.23 -20.82
CA SER A 81 0.23 14.53 -20.41
C SER A 81 0.68 13.64 -19.24
N PHE A 82 -0.19 13.43 -18.25
CA PHE A 82 0.08 12.52 -17.15
C PHE A 82 0.25 11.08 -17.62
N LYS A 83 -0.66 10.56 -18.47
CA LYS A 83 -0.58 9.20 -19.01
C LYS A 83 0.72 8.96 -19.78
N LEU A 84 1.12 9.92 -20.62
CA LEU A 84 2.38 9.85 -21.35
C LEU A 84 3.58 9.79 -20.41
N MET A 85 3.60 10.68 -19.41
CA MET A 85 4.69 10.76 -18.46
C MET A 85 4.76 9.50 -17.58
N ASN A 86 3.62 9.05 -17.05
CA ASN A 86 3.52 7.83 -16.25
C ASN A 86 3.98 6.60 -17.04
N LYS A 87 3.58 6.47 -18.32
CA LYS A 87 4.04 5.38 -19.18
C LYS A 87 5.54 5.37 -19.41
N THR A 88 6.17 6.54 -19.43
CA THR A 88 7.60 6.70 -19.72
C THR A 88 8.46 6.49 -18.49
N LEU A 89 8.00 6.98 -17.34
CA LEU A 89 8.78 7.00 -16.09
C LEU A 89 8.30 5.97 -15.06
N GLU A 90 7.24 5.21 -15.37
CA GLU A 90 6.62 4.21 -14.50
C GLU A 90 6.30 4.76 -13.10
N ILE A 91 5.79 6.01 -13.04
CA ILE A 91 5.64 6.76 -11.78
C ILE A 91 4.76 6.01 -10.78
N VAL A 92 3.56 5.61 -11.21
CA VAL A 92 2.58 4.94 -10.35
C VAL A 92 3.05 3.54 -9.97
N ASP A 93 3.60 2.78 -10.92
CA ASP A 93 4.05 1.41 -10.67
C ASP A 93 5.23 1.35 -9.71
N ASN A 94 6.21 2.26 -9.87
CA ASN A 94 7.36 2.34 -8.98
C ASN A 94 6.95 2.80 -7.57
N TRP A 95 5.99 3.72 -7.48
CA TRP A 95 5.43 4.16 -6.21
C TRP A 95 4.72 3.00 -5.47
N ILE A 96 3.86 2.25 -6.16
CA ILE A 96 3.17 1.08 -5.59
C ILE A 96 4.18 0.02 -5.14
N LYS A 97 5.18 -0.30 -5.97
CA LYS A 97 6.24 -1.26 -5.61
C LYS A 97 7.04 -0.81 -4.39
N GLY A 98 7.34 0.49 -4.28
CA GLY A 98 8.04 1.06 -3.12
C GLY A 98 7.20 0.95 -1.84
N ILE A 99 5.89 1.24 -1.90
CA ILE A 99 5.01 1.05 -0.73
C ILE A 99 4.88 -0.44 -0.38
N ASP A 100 4.82 -1.34 -1.37
CA ASP A 100 4.80 -2.78 -1.12
C ASP A 100 6.06 -3.27 -0.42
N GLN A 101 7.23 -2.79 -0.85
CA GLN A 101 8.48 -3.08 -0.19
C GLN A 101 8.46 -2.58 1.25
N LEU A 102 8.03 -1.33 1.47
CA LEU A 102 7.92 -0.76 2.81
C LEU A 102 7.01 -1.60 3.72
N VAL A 103 5.81 -1.97 3.24
CA VAL A 103 4.85 -2.76 4.00
C VAL A 103 5.42 -4.14 4.36
N ARG A 104 6.11 -4.80 3.43
CA ARG A 104 6.77 -6.09 3.67
C ARG A 104 7.90 -5.96 4.69
N THR A 105 8.80 -4.99 4.51
CA THR A 105 9.90 -4.75 5.45
C THR A 105 9.37 -4.47 6.87
N CYS A 106 8.33 -3.65 7.01
CA CYS A 106 7.66 -3.44 8.28
C CYS A 106 7.08 -4.75 8.87
N GLN A 107 6.43 -5.57 8.04
CA GLN A 107 5.85 -6.84 8.47
C GLN A 107 6.88 -7.91 8.83
N ASP A 108 8.10 -7.83 8.31
CA ASP A 108 9.15 -8.79 8.60
C ASP A 108 10.03 -8.35 9.79
N ASN A 109 10.10 -7.05 10.03
CA ASN A 109 10.94 -6.44 11.06
C ASN A 109 10.51 -6.76 12.50
N LEU A 110 11.45 -7.25 13.31
CA LEU A 110 11.17 -7.67 14.70
C LEU A 110 10.85 -6.49 15.65
N ILE A 111 11.50 -5.35 15.46
CA ILE A 111 11.22 -4.14 16.27
C ILE A 111 9.83 -3.62 15.91
N PHE A 112 9.53 -3.54 14.61
CA PHE A 112 8.23 -3.09 14.15
C PHE A 112 7.09 -4.03 14.56
N LYS A 113 7.29 -5.35 14.56
CA LYS A 113 6.33 -6.31 15.14
C LYS A 113 6.04 -6.05 16.62
N SER A 114 7.06 -5.62 17.36
CA SER A 114 6.93 -5.33 18.79
C SER A 114 6.13 -4.04 19.04
N ILE A 115 6.31 -3.04 18.18
CA ILE A 115 5.48 -1.81 18.12
C ILE A 115 4.01 -2.16 17.86
N LEU A 116 3.75 -3.06 16.91
CA LEU A 116 2.39 -3.50 16.56
C LEU A 116 1.76 -4.48 17.56
N GLY A 117 2.50 -4.92 18.59
CA GLY A 117 2.03 -5.89 19.58
C GLY A 117 0.92 -5.33 20.48
N GLN A 118 0.00 -6.20 20.92
CA GLN A 118 -1.21 -5.82 21.67
C GLN A 118 -0.95 -5.08 23.00
N ASN A 119 0.24 -5.25 23.60
CA ASN A 119 0.59 -4.58 24.85
C ASN A 119 1.13 -3.15 24.66
N GLN A 120 1.44 -2.73 23.43
CA GLN A 120 2.02 -1.40 23.14
C GLN A 120 1.14 -0.53 22.24
N THR A 121 -0.03 -1.03 21.83
CA THR A 121 -0.97 -0.32 20.93
C THR A 121 -1.45 1.02 21.51
N GLN A 122 -1.46 1.20 22.83
CA GLN A 122 -1.79 2.49 23.45
C GLN A 122 -0.70 3.55 23.29
N ALA A 123 0.58 3.15 23.21
CA ALA A 123 1.70 4.07 23.06
C ALA A 123 1.99 4.39 21.58
N PHE A 124 1.67 3.46 20.67
CA PHE A 124 1.94 3.58 19.23
C PHE A 124 0.67 3.51 18.37
N GLY A 125 -0.48 3.92 18.93
CA GLY A 125 -1.77 3.89 18.23
C GLY A 125 -1.75 4.68 16.93
N VAL A 126 -1.16 5.88 16.94
CA VAL A 126 -1.03 6.74 15.75
C VAL A 126 -0.21 6.06 14.65
N LEU A 127 0.97 5.53 14.98
CA LEU A 127 1.80 4.77 14.03
C LEU A 127 1.08 3.54 13.47
N THR A 128 0.32 2.83 14.31
CA THR A 128 -0.47 1.66 13.90
C THR A 128 -1.58 2.05 12.91
N ASP A 129 -2.31 3.13 13.20
CA ASP A 129 -3.40 3.63 12.36
C ASP A 129 -2.88 4.17 11.02
N ILE A 130 -1.74 4.88 11.04
CA ILE A 130 -1.07 5.35 9.81
C ILE A 130 -0.62 4.15 8.98
N PHE A 131 -0.01 3.13 9.59
CA PHE A 131 0.42 1.94 8.86
C PHE A 131 -0.76 1.17 8.24
N ALA A 132 -1.88 1.05 8.98
CA ALA A 132 -3.11 0.47 8.44
C ALA A 132 -3.67 1.29 7.27
N SER A 133 -3.71 2.61 7.42
CA SER A 133 -4.15 3.55 6.38
C SER A 133 -3.27 3.46 5.12
N LEU A 134 -1.96 3.33 5.31
CA LEU A 134 -1.00 3.15 4.22
C LEU A 134 -1.24 1.86 3.44
N LYS A 135 -1.56 0.76 4.13
CA LYS A 135 -1.94 -0.50 3.47
C LYS A 135 -3.23 -0.34 2.65
N ILE A 136 -4.24 0.33 3.21
CA ILE A 136 -5.52 0.56 2.55
C ILE A 136 -5.35 1.42 1.29
N ILE A 137 -4.62 2.54 1.38
CA ILE A 137 -4.42 3.41 0.20
C ILE A 137 -3.59 2.72 -0.88
N ASN A 138 -2.60 1.91 -0.50
CA ASN A 138 -1.80 1.13 -1.45
C ASN A 138 -2.65 0.09 -2.21
N LEU A 139 -3.56 -0.61 -1.51
CA LEU A 139 -4.55 -1.47 -2.16
C LEU A 139 -5.45 -0.69 -3.13
N SER A 140 -5.91 0.49 -2.70
CA SER A 140 -6.78 1.34 -3.52
C SER A 140 -6.08 1.92 -4.77
N LEU A 141 -4.76 2.14 -4.71
CA LEU A 141 -3.93 2.51 -5.87
C LEU A 141 -3.79 1.35 -6.85
N LYS A 142 -3.62 0.12 -6.34
CA LYS A 142 -3.53 -1.08 -7.16
C LYS A 142 -4.80 -1.34 -7.95
N GLU A 143 -5.96 -1.18 -7.32
CA GLU A 143 -7.27 -1.35 -7.96
C GLU A 143 -7.46 -0.47 -9.20
N GLU A 144 -6.87 0.74 -9.22
CA GLU A 144 -6.92 1.65 -10.38
C GLU A 144 -5.77 1.43 -11.37
N SER A 145 -4.62 0.92 -10.91
CA SER A 145 -3.50 0.54 -11.79
C SER A 145 -3.81 -0.69 -12.66
N VAL A 146 -4.77 -1.53 -12.24
CA VAL A 146 -5.30 -2.60 -13.08
C VAL A 146 -6.14 -1.95 -14.19
N HIS A 147 -5.52 -1.80 -15.35
CA HIS A 147 -6.17 -1.41 -16.61
C HIS A 147 -7.57 -2.07 -16.71
N PRO A 148 -8.65 -1.36 -17.13
CA PRO A 148 -10.02 -1.90 -17.13
C PRO A 148 -10.14 -3.30 -17.75
N PHE A 149 -9.33 -3.55 -18.78
CA PHE A 149 -9.22 -4.84 -19.46
C PHE A 149 -8.76 -6.00 -18.56
N LEU A 150 -7.76 -5.78 -17.69
CA LEU A 150 -7.26 -6.79 -16.77
C LEU A 150 -8.22 -7.00 -15.59
N TYR A 151 -8.94 -5.96 -15.16
CA TYR A 151 -9.95 -6.08 -14.12
C TYR A 151 -11.14 -6.93 -14.61
N GLU A 152 -11.59 -6.71 -15.85
CA GLU A 152 -12.62 -7.58 -16.45
C GLU A 152 -12.15 -9.03 -16.60
N GLN A 153 -10.91 -9.26 -17.03
CA GLN A 153 -10.34 -10.61 -17.11
C GLN A 153 -10.25 -11.29 -15.74
N ILE A 154 -9.77 -10.58 -14.71
CA ILE A 154 -9.67 -11.10 -13.34
C ILE A 154 -11.06 -11.35 -12.76
N LYS A 155 -12.04 -10.50 -13.06
CA LYS A 155 -13.43 -10.67 -12.64
C LYS A 155 -14.10 -11.85 -13.35
N GLN A 156 -13.84 -12.05 -14.65
CA GLN A 156 -14.30 -13.21 -15.42
C GLN A 156 -13.69 -14.51 -14.91
N MET A 157 -12.37 -14.56 -14.69
CA MET A 157 -11.68 -15.71 -14.12
C MET A 157 -12.23 -16.09 -12.73
N LYS A 158 -12.46 -15.11 -11.86
CA LYS A 158 -13.05 -15.36 -10.52
C LYS A 158 -14.52 -15.80 -10.58
N LEU A 159 -15.26 -15.40 -11.62
CA LEU A 159 -16.64 -15.83 -11.84
C LEU A 159 -16.68 -17.27 -12.37
N GLU A 160 -15.78 -17.61 -13.27
CA GLU A 160 -15.60 -18.97 -13.81
C GLU A 160 -15.17 -19.95 -12.72
N GLU A 161 -14.21 -19.60 -11.85
CA GLU A 161 -13.84 -20.43 -10.69
C GLU A 161 -15.02 -20.67 -9.74
N LYS A 162 -15.88 -19.67 -9.55
CA LYS A 162 -17.06 -19.80 -8.68
C LYS A 162 -18.12 -20.73 -9.29
N ASN A 163 -18.33 -20.65 -10.59
CA ASN A 163 -19.26 -21.52 -11.31
C ASN A 163 -18.76 -22.97 -11.36
N LEU A 164 -17.46 -23.18 -11.60
CA LEU A 164 -16.84 -24.51 -11.55
C LEU A 164 -17.00 -25.14 -10.17
N ASN A 165 -16.70 -24.38 -9.10
CA ASN A 165 -16.85 -24.87 -7.73
C ASN A 165 -18.31 -25.14 -7.34
N GLN A 166 -19.29 -24.51 -7.99
CA GLN A 166 -20.71 -24.83 -7.80
C GLN A 166 -21.12 -26.09 -8.58
N GLU A 167 -20.64 -26.27 -9.82
CA GLU A 167 -20.86 -27.49 -10.59
C GLU A 167 -20.23 -28.73 -9.90
N PHE A 168 -19.08 -28.59 -9.25
CA PHE A 168 -18.49 -29.70 -8.49
C PHE A 168 -19.30 -30.08 -7.24
N VAL A 169 -19.95 -29.11 -6.58
CA VAL A 169 -20.83 -29.37 -5.43
C VAL A 169 -22.14 -30.05 -5.88
N ASP A 170 -22.69 -29.64 -7.01
CA ASP A 170 -23.93 -30.22 -7.56
C ASP A 170 -23.75 -31.66 -8.10
N ILE A 171 -22.51 -32.05 -8.47
CA ILE A 171 -22.19 -33.43 -8.94
C ILE A 171 -22.05 -34.40 -7.76
N ASP A 172 -21.53 -33.97 -6.62
CA ASP A 172 -21.39 -34.82 -5.43
C ASP A 172 -22.76 -35.13 -4.79
N ASP A 173 -23.71 -34.19 -4.81
CA ASP A 173 -25.08 -34.39 -4.32
C ASP A 173 -25.90 -35.39 -5.18
N GLN A 174 -25.51 -35.66 -6.43
CA GLN A 174 -26.18 -36.64 -7.30
C GLN A 174 -25.65 -38.07 -7.14
N ASN A 175 -24.47 -38.26 -6.52
CA ASN A 175 -23.85 -39.58 -6.35
C ASN A 175 -24.16 -40.22 -4.98
N GLU A 176 -24.80 -39.53 -4.04
CA GLU A 176 -25.23 -40.11 -2.75
C GLU A 176 -26.62 -40.82 -2.80
N HIS A 177 -27.27 -40.87 -3.96
CA HIS A 177 -28.60 -41.49 -4.12
C HIS A 177 -28.68 -42.68 -5.09
N LEU A 178 -27.57 -43.37 -5.34
CA LEU A 178 -27.52 -44.64 -6.08
C LEU A 178 -27.09 -45.82 -5.20
#